data_AF-A0AAD8J5P8-F1
#
_entry.id   AF-A0AAD8J5P8-F1
#
_cell.length_a   1.000
_cell.length_b   1.000
_cell.length_c   1.000
_cell.angle_alpha   90.00
_cell.angle_beta   90.00
_cell.angle_gamma   90.00
#
_symmetry.space_group_name_H-M   'P 1'
#
loop_
_entity.id
_entity.type
_entity.pdbx_description
1 polymer ?
#
loop_
_entity_poly.entity_id
_entity_poly.type
_entity_poly.pdbx_seq_one_letter_code
_entity_poly.pdbx_strand_id
1 'polypeptide(L)'
;MKFKIADERFKVNVTFFNEFGESFEKALKDICEETIVVIIASAKPNKYDGETVLTNFPATKFYLNPKNYSVNNFLISMTLMDCEEDRDMKIYTIEDIKNLSNEYIEKDVLCHVTVKKVEEECNWYANFCTSCGAEITKVDGRFFCHNKECMRVIPYPEKRFRLCTVFFDKTGIVPIIFPDDEIQRLTGKDAFEIINDDTHESKSEEVPKSEGPPTGKSSTRSRRTKTKDVLKCDLDDQSPLAKLKKSCDEAHPNRITSKNNKNLENMSTSAKITTTKYDSFKDLRTGKYDWRVPARILNLWRGHTKTGEPFKSFNLLLLDNKRSRIYAFVQGEIAAAVEPCLEVGTIYLFKNFTVREYKKEDRFRCIHKTIQIVFSRDTKIQELDETQVLIDKAAFDFYDIGDLKQLSQQTTYLTDVIGVVEEIELYLNDVRNRLGYMQTQMKFHLTDGRQSVKVTLWDELAELLDVTLKEDLENPLIIIIGCGRVTEWQNKVEISNVAATTFYINCAAFNQIKFLQKRLRQLSFRIWFIFIC
;
A
#
# COMPACT_ATOMS: atom_id res chain seq x y z
N MET A 1 -24.03 39.40 -12.40
CA MET A 1 -23.98 38.96 -10.99
C MET A 1 -22.68 39.38 -10.32
N LYS A 2 -22.74 39.93 -9.11
CA LYS A 2 -21.56 40.27 -8.27
C LYS A 2 -21.54 39.38 -7.03
N PHE A 3 -20.39 38.81 -6.71
CA PHE A 3 -20.21 37.95 -5.54
C PHE A 3 -18.75 37.95 -5.09
N LYS A 4 -18.45 37.31 -3.96
CA LYS A 4 -17.09 37.14 -3.46
C LYS A 4 -16.77 35.66 -3.41
N ILE A 5 -15.55 35.30 -3.82
CA ILE A 5 -14.98 33.99 -3.56
C ILE A 5 -13.88 34.14 -2.51
N ALA A 6 -13.63 33.07 -1.76
CA ALA A 6 -12.59 33.03 -0.75
C ALA A 6 -11.84 31.71 -0.80
N ASP A 7 -10.52 31.75 -0.56
CA ASP A 7 -9.63 30.59 -0.50
C ASP A 7 -8.97 30.44 0.88
N GLU A 8 -9.78 30.51 1.95
CA GLU A 8 -9.39 30.50 3.38
C GLU A 8 -8.69 31.79 3.86
N ARG A 9 -7.85 32.44 3.04
CA ARG A 9 -7.01 33.58 3.47
C ARG A 9 -7.37 34.90 2.81
N PHE A 10 -7.81 34.88 1.57
CA PHE A 10 -8.12 36.09 0.83
C PHE A 10 -9.54 36.04 0.27
N LYS A 11 -10.17 37.21 0.22
CA LYS A 11 -11.46 37.39 -0.44
C LYS A 11 -11.23 38.16 -1.72
N VAL A 12 -11.74 37.64 -2.83
CA VAL A 12 -11.64 38.30 -4.13
C VAL A 12 -13.05 38.57 -4.65
N ASN A 13 -13.25 39.79 -5.12
CA ASN A 13 -14.50 40.18 -5.75
C ASN A 13 -14.59 39.54 -7.13
N VAL A 14 -15.77 39.02 -7.49
CA VAL A 14 -16.05 38.46 -8.81
C VAL A 14 -17.29 39.13 -9.39
N THR A 15 -17.19 39.55 -10.64
CA THR A 15 -18.32 40.08 -11.41
C THR A 15 -18.47 39.32 -12.71
N PHE A 16 -19.56 38.56 -12.84
CA PHE A 16 -19.96 37.94 -14.10
C PHE A 16 -20.99 38.80 -14.82
N PHE A 17 -20.73 39.12 -16.08
CA PHE A 17 -21.54 39.95 -16.96
C PHE A 17 -22.40 39.11 -17.92
N ASN A 18 -23.50 39.72 -18.38
CA ASN A 18 -24.39 39.21 -19.43
C ASN A 18 -24.98 37.83 -19.09
N GLU A 19 -25.35 37.09 -20.14
CA GLU A 19 -25.93 35.73 -20.09
C GLU A 19 -25.09 34.75 -19.25
N PHE A 20 -23.77 34.92 -19.20
CA PHE A 20 -22.90 34.09 -18.36
C PHE A 20 -23.20 34.29 -16.87
N GLY A 21 -23.41 35.54 -16.43
CA GLY A 21 -23.81 35.86 -15.06
C GLY A 21 -25.21 35.33 -14.71
N GLU A 22 -26.15 35.39 -15.65
CA GLU A 22 -27.50 34.82 -15.49
C GLU A 22 -27.46 33.28 -15.38
N SER A 23 -26.64 32.63 -16.21
CA SER A 23 -26.46 31.17 -16.18
C SER A 23 -25.85 30.68 -14.86
N PHE A 24 -24.92 31.44 -14.29
CA PHE A 24 -24.32 31.15 -12.98
C PHE A 24 -25.34 31.32 -11.85
N GLU A 25 -26.12 32.41 -11.85
CA GLU A 25 -27.16 32.65 -10.84
C GLU A 25 -28.23 31.55 -10.87
N LYS A 26 -28.63 31.11 -12.06
CA LYS A 26 -29.57 30.00 -12.22
C LYS A 26 -28.98 28.70 -11.67
N ALA A 27 -27.73 28.38 -12.00
CA ALA A 27 -27.06 27.17 -11.52
C ALA A 27 -26.90 27.14 -10.00
N LEU A 28 -26.72 28.30 -9.34
CA LEU A 28 -26.68 28.39 -7.88
C LEU A 28 -28.04 28.13 -7.22
N LYS A 29 -29.16 28.48 -7.87
CA LYS A 29 -30.52 28.22 -7.35
C LYS A 29 -30.87 26.73 -7.34
N ASP A 30 -30.21 25.94 -8.18
CA ASP A 30 -30.43 24.49 -8.31
C ASP A 30 -29.63 23.67 -7.28
N ILE A 31 -28.82 24.31 -6.41
CA ILE A 31 -27.97 23.64 -5.42
C ILE A 31 -28.60 23.74 -4.02
N CYS A 32 -28.80 22.58 -3.37
CA CYS A 32 -29.35 22.46 -2.01
C CYS A 32 -28.27 22.29 -0.91
N GLU A 33 -26.99 22.43 -1.25
CA GLU A 33 -25.86 22.23 -0.32
C GLU A 33 -25.50 23.55 0.41
N GLU A 34 -25.19 23.46 1.71
CA GLU A 34 -24.83 24.64 2.54
C GLU A 34 -23.48 25.26 2.13
N THR A 35 -22.55 24.47 1.58
CA THR A 35 -21.24 24.93 1.13
C THR A 35 -21.13 24.78 -0.39
N ILE A 36 -20.81 25.87 -1.07
CA ILE A 36 -20.68 25.90 -2.53
C ILE A 36 -19.22 26.18 -2.88
N VAL A 37 -18.55 25.18 -3.46
CA VAL A 37 -17.22 25.31 -4.06
C VAL A 37 -17.38 25.65 -5.52
N VAL A 38 -16.75 26.75 -5.94
CA VAL A 38 -16.75 27.19 -7.34
C VAL A 38 -15.34 27.16 -7.90
N ILE A 39 -15.15 26.46 -9.03
CA ILE A 39 -13.96 26.62 -9.87
C ILE A 39 -14.31 27.62 -10.96
N ILE A 40 -13.53 28.70 -11.08
CA ILE A 40 -13.63 29.65 -12.18
C ILE A 40 -12.38 29.50 -13.06
N ALA A 41 -12.52 28.79 -14.17
CA ALA A 41 -11.44 28.62 -15.14
C ALA A 41 -11.39 29.82 -16.08
N SER A 42 -10.18 30.31 -16.38
CA SER A 42 -9.93 31.37 -17.37
C SER A 42 -10.66 32.70 -17.10
N ALA A 43 -10.79 33.10 -15.84
CA ALA A 43 -11.28 34.43 -15.47
C ALA A 43 -10.25 35.52 -15.82
N LYS A 44 -10.74 36.72 -16.16
CA LYS A 44 -9.90 37.89 -16.42
C LYS A 44 -9.77 38.74 -15.14
N PRO A 45 -8.56 38.88 -14.57
CA PRO A 45 -8.32 39.79 -13.46
C PRO A 45 -8.31 41.24 -13.94
N ASN A 46 -9.00 42.11 -13.21
CA ASN A 46 -9.06 43.56 -13.42
C ASN A 46 -8.85 44.30 -12.08
N LYS A 47 -8.57 45.60 -12.17
CA LYS A 47 -8.59 46.52 -11.02
C LYS A 47 -9.75 47.49 -11.18
N TYR A 48 -10.60 47.59 -10.17
CA TYR A 48 -11.70 48.55 -10.12
C TYR A 48 -11.69 49.23 -8.75
N ASP A 49 -11.58 50.56 -8.74
CA ASP A 49 -11.50 51.36 -7.50
C ASP A 49 -10.38 50.93 -6.53
N GLY A 50 -9.23 50.54 -7.08
CA GLY A 50 -8.09 50.05 -6.30
C GLY A 50 -8.18 48.59 -5.84
N GLU A 51 -9.35 47.95 -5.94
CA GLU A 51 -9.56 46.55 -5.57
C GLU A 51 -9.38 45.59 -6.77
N THR A 52 -8.88 44.39 -6.50
CA THR A 52 -8.76 43.33 -7.51
C THR A 52 -10.12 42.63 -7.68
N VAL A 53 -10.63 42.64 -8.92
CA VAL A 53 -11.90 42.01 -9.32
C VAL A 53 -11.64 41.01 -10.43
N LEU A 54 -12.17 39.80 -10.29
CA LEU A 54 -12.23 38.82 -11.38
C LEU A 54 -13.49 39.05 -12.22
N THR A 55 -13.35 38.96 -13.54
CA THR A 55 -14.45 39.11 -14.50
C THR A 55 -14.48 37.96 -15.48
N ASN A 56 -15.64 37.66 -16.07
CA ASN A 56 -15.72 36.66 -17.13
C ASN A 56 -15.24 37.22 -18.48
N PHE A 57 -14.63 36.35 -19.27
CA PHE A 57 -14.19 36.51 -20.65
C PHE A 57 -14.78 35.36 -21.49
N PRO A 58 -14.83 35.41 -22.84
CA PRO A 58 -15.44 34.32 -23.63
C PRO A 58 -14.91 32.91 -23.35
N ALA A 59 -13.67 32.76 -22.87
CA ALA A 59 -13.09 31.49 -22.48
C ALA A 59 -13.40 31.05 -21.04
N THR A 60 -14.04 31.91 -20.24
CA THR A 60 -14.32 31.64 -18.83
C THR A 60 -15.36 30.53 -18.70
N LYS A 61 -15.07 29.55 -17.83
CA LYS A 61 -16.00 28.49 -17.46
C LYS A 61 -16.11 28.43 -15.94
N PHE A 62 -17.29 28.08 -15.44
CA PHE A 62 -17.48 27.80 -14.02
C PHE A 62 -17.89 26.35 -13.81
N TYR A 63 -17.49 25.79 -12.67
CA TYR A 63 -17.92 24.47 -12.22
C TYR A 63 -18.33 24.61 -10.76
N LEU A 64 -19.52 24.14 -10.42
CA LEU A 64 -20.06 24.12 -9.06
C LEU A 64 -19.94 22.71 -8.51
N ASN A 65 -19.33 22.57 -7.33
CA ASN A 65 -19.07 21.31 -6.62
C ASN A 65 -18.57 20.15 -7.53
N PRO A 66 -17.57 20.38 -8.40
CA PRO A 66 -17.09 19.30 -9.26
C PRO A 66 -16.37 18.24 -8.42
N LYS A 67 -16.63 16.96 -8.72
CA LYS A 67 -15.93 15.83 -8.11
C LYS A 67 -14.52 15.72 -8.71
N ASN A 68 -13.57 16.46 -8.15
CA ASN A 68 -12.18 16.50 -8.58
C ASN A 68 -11.24 16.56 -7.37
N TYR A 69 -10.05 15.97 -7.52
CA TYR A 69 -8.99 15.94 -6.50
C TYR A 69 -8.71 17.31 -5.87
N SER A 70 -8.64 18.39 -6.67
CA SER A 70 -8.38 19.73 -6.17
C SER A 70 -9.49 20.28 -5.26
N VAL A 71 -10.75 19.91 -5.54
CA VAL A 71 -11.89 20.29 -4.68
C VAL A 71 -11.90 19.46 -3.42
N ASN A 72 -11.60 18.16 -3.49
CA ASN A 72 -11.49 17.33 -2.31
C ASN A 72 -10.38 17.83 -1.37
N ASN A 73 -9.20 18.17 -1.91
CA ASN A 73 -8.12 18.75 -1.12
C ASN A 73 -8.46 20.12 -0.52
N PHE A 74 -9.16 20.98 -1.27
CA PHE A 74 -9.61 22.28 -0.78
C PHE A 74 -10.69 22.16 0.30
N LEU A 75 -11.62 21.22 0.16
CA LEU A 75 -12.61 20.91 1.20
C LEU A 75 -11.94 20.31 2.43
N ILE A 76 -10.95 19.43 2.24
CA ILE A 76 -10.14 18.89 3.33
C ILE A 76 -9.44 20.05 4.05
N SER A 77 -8.75 20.95 3.34
CA SER A 77 -8.04 22.11 3.92
C SER A 77 -8.98 23.04 4.70
N MET A 78 -10.16 23.31 4.16
CA MET A 78 -11.18 24.16 4.80
C MET A 78 -11.78 23.47 6.04
N THR A 79 -11.96 22.15 6.01
CA THR A 79 -12.47 21.38 7.17
C THR A 79 -11.42 21.18 8.26
N LEU A 80 -10.11 21.27 7.97
CA LEU A 80 -9.06 21.33 9.01
C LEU A 80 -9.29 22.53 9.91
N MET A 81 -9.62 23.68 9.33
CA MET A 81 -9.76 24.95 10.04
C MET A 81 -11.07 25.04 10.84
N ASP A 82 -12.16 24.44 10.37
CA ASP A 82 -13.43 24.37 11.13
C ASP A 82 -13.35 23.42 12.35
N CYS A 83 -12.28 22.64 12.46
CA CYS A 83 -11.95 21.85 13.66
C CYS A 83 -10.98 22.58 14.60
N GLU A 84 -10.54 23.79 14.22
CA GLU A 84 -9.58 24.64 14.92
C GLU A 84 -10.20 25.96 15.43
N GLU A 85 -11.52 26.04 15.62
CA GLU A 85 -12.04 27.10 16.49
C GLU A 85 -11.83 26.69 17.97
N ASP A 86 -11.06 27.53 18.67
CA ASP A 86 -10.65 27.49 20.10
C ASP A 86 -9.33 26.79 20.50
N ARG A 87 -8.29 26.80 19.66
CA ARG A 87 -6.91 26.86 20.19
C ARG A 87 -6.13 27.98 19.52
N ASP A 88 -5.76 28.97 20.31
CA ASP A 88 -4.84 30.06 19.96
C ASP A 88 -3.45 29.45 19.68
N MET A 89 -3.27 28.86 18.50
CA MET A 89 -2.12 28.01 18.18
C MET A 89 -0.94 28.90 17.78
N LYS A 90 -0.09 29.21 18.75
CA LYS A 90 1.08 30.07 18.59
C LYS A 90 1.98 29.59 17.45
N ILE A 91 2.23 30.47 16.48
CA ILE A 91 3.23 30.28 15.44
C ILE A 91 4.58 30.73 15.99
N TYR A 92 5.56 29.83 15.97
CA TYR A 92 6.91 30.07 16.47
C TYR A 92 7.83 30.47 15.32
N THR A 93 8.77 31.38 15.60
CA THR A 93 9.92 31.63 14.71
C THR A 93 10.98 30.55 14.89
N ILE A 94 11.92 30.46 13.96
CA ILE A 94 13.07 29.54 14.08
C ILE A 94 13.87 29.83 15.35
N GLU A 95 14.05 31.09 15.71
CA GLU A 95 14.70 31.48 16.95
C GLU A 95 13.90 31.06 18.20
N ASP A 96 12.58 31.21 18.19
CA ASP A 96 11.75 30.72 19.29
C ASP A 96 11.90 29.20 19.45
N ILE A 97 11.89 28.45 18.35
CA ILE A 97 12.03 26.98 18.34
C ILE A 97 13.37 26.55 18.95
N LYS A 98 14.46 27.23 18.58
CA LYS A 98 15.79 26.95 19.13
C LYS A 98 15.89 27.19 20.63
N ASN A 99 15.01 28.03 21.17
CA ASN A 99 14.97 28.40 22.58
C ASN A 99 13.83 27.70 23.36
N LEU A 100 13.11 26.76 22.75
CA LEU A 100 12.08 25.99 23.45
C LEU A 100 12.70 25.12 24.56
N SER A 101 11.98 25.01 25.69
CA SER A 101 12.40 24.18 26.81
C SER A 101 12.17 22.69 26.52
N ASN A 102 12.76 21.82 27.36
CA ASN A 102 12.58 20.37 27.29
C ASN A 102 11.11 19.93 27.39
N GLU A 103 10.19 20.78 27.85
CA GLU A 103 8.75 20.50 27.92
C GLU A 103 8.09 20.39 26.53
N TYR A 104 8.79 20.82 25.48
CA TYR A 104 8.34 20.75 24.08
C TYR A 104 8.88 19.53 23.32
N ILE A 105 9.64 18.66 23.99
CA ILE A 105 10.06 17.38 23.39
C ILE A 105 8.81 16.60 22.99
N GLU A 106 8.79 16.09 21.75
CA GLU A 106 7.67 15.35 21.13
C GLU A 106 6.36 16.13 20.97
N LYS A 107 6.36 17.45 21.19
CA LYS A 107 5.19 18.31 20.92
C LYS A 107 5.28 18.91 19.52
N ASP A 108 4.14 18.91 18.82
CA ASP A 108 4.02 19.58 17.53
C ASP A 108 4.02 21.11 17.75
N VAL A 109 4.79 21.83 16.92
CA VAL A 109 4.81 23.29 16.89
C VAL A 109 4.58 23.77 15.46
N LEU A 110 3.94 24.93 15.32
CA LEU A 110 3.74 25.55 14.02
C LEU A 110 4.85 26.57 13.74
N CYS A 111 5.38 26.53 12.52
CA CYS A 111 6.40 27.47 12.05
C CYS A 111 6.17 27.79 10.58
N HIS A 112 6.30 29.05 10.20
CA HIS A 112 6.31 29.48 8.81
C HIS A 112 7.74 29.67 8.33
N VAL A 113 8.12 28.88 7.33
CA VAL A 113 9.46 28.88 6.77
C VAL A 113 9.44 28.84 5.25
N THR A 114 10.50 29.33 4.62
CA THR A 114 10.73 29.25 3.18
C THR A 114 11.89 28.29 2.91
N VAL A 115 11.78 27.47 1.86
CA VAL A 115 12.89 26.61 1.43
C VAL A 115 14.04 27.51 0.96
N LYS A 116 15.21 27.36 1.57
CA LYS A 116 16.45 28.05 1.17
C LYS A 116 17.23 27.25 0.13
N LYS A 117 17.44 25.96 0.43
CA LYS A 117 18.28 25.04 -0.35
C LYS A 117 17.80 23.60 -0.11
N VAL A 118 17.85 22.78 -1.15
CA VAL A 118 17.81 21.31 -1.03
C VAL A 118 19.26 20.82 -1.11
N GLU A 119 19.69 19.98 -0.16
CA GLU A 119 21.06 19.48 -0.16
C GLU A 119 21.19 18.33 -1.17
N GLU A 120 22.05 18.52 -2.16
CA GLU A 120 22.23 17.59 -3.29
C GLU A 120 23.44 16.66 -3.09
N GLU A 121 24.36 17.02 -2.20
CA GLU A 121 25.58 16.23 -1.93
C GLU A 121 25.32 15.04 -1.00
N CYS A 122 24.20 15.05 -0.28
CA CYS A 122 23.80 13.96 0.60
C CYS A 122 23.06 12.86 -0.17
N ASN A 123 23.21 11.62 0.29
CA ASN A 123 22.42 10.52 -0.27
C ASN A 123 20.93 10.79 0.02
N TRP A 124 20.13 10.91 -1.03
CA TRP A 124 18.72 11.30 -0.96
C TRP A 124 17.79 10.19 -0.45
N TYR A 125 18.32 9.01 -0.15
CA TYR A 125 17.63 7.90 0.50
C TYR A 125 18.52 7.18 1.51
N ALA A 126 17.91 6.40 2.40
CA ALA A 126 18.61 5.46 3.28
C ALA A 126 17.93 4.09 3.25
N ASN A 127 18.64 3.07 3.72
CA ASN A 127 18.14 1.70 3.78
C ASN A 127 17.66 1.39 5.19
N PHE A 128 16.50 0.75 5.31
CA PHE A 128 15.85 0.43 6.56
C PHE A 128 15.53 -1.07 6.65
N CYS A 129 15.58 -1.59 7.87
CA CYS A 129 15.21 -2.95 8.19
C CYS A 129 13.70 -3.16 8.03
N THR A 130 13.30 -4.17 7.26
CA THR A 130 11.90 -4.55 7.03
C THR A 130 11.20 -5.16 8.25
N SER A 131 11.97 -5.62 9.25
CA SER A 131 11.44 -6.19 10.50
C SER A 131 11.17 -5.12 11.55
N CYS A 132 12.18 -4.29 11.86
CA CYS A 132 12.14 -3.36 13.00
C CYS A 132 12.17 -1.88 12.61
N GLY A 133 12.32 -1.55 11.32
CA GLY A 133 12.34 -0.17 10.82
C GLY A 133 13.58 0.65 11.19
N ALA A 134 14.62 0.03 11.75
CA ALA A 134 15.88 0.71 12.04
C ALA A 134 16.67 0.96 10.75
N GLU A 135 17.41 2.07 10.69
CA GLU A 135 18.35 2.33 9.59
C GLU A 135 19.46 1.28 9.60
N ILE A 136 19.84 0.81 8.41
CA ILE A 136 20.84 -0.24 8.23
C ILE A 136 21.86 0.12 7.16
N THR A 137 23.06 -0.44 7.31
CA THR A 137 24.18 -0.25 6.41
C THR A 137 24.62 -1.58 5.82
N LYS A 138 25.39 -1.50 4.74
CA LYS A 138 25.94 -2.67 4.06
C LYS A 138 27.27 -3.05 4.71
N VAL A 139 27.37 -4.29 5.17
CA VAL A 139 28.57 -4.92 5.76
C VAL A 139 28.89 -6.15 4.91
N ASP A 140 30.12 -6.24 4.38
CA ASP A 140 30.57 -7.36 3.52
C ASP A 140 29.61 -7.70 2.37
N GLY A 141 29.04 -6.67 1.76
CA GLY A 141 28.14 -6.84 0.63
C GLY A 141 26.70 -7.26 0.99
N ARG A 142 26.36 -7.42 2.27
CA ARG A 142 25.00 -7.71 2.75
C ARG A 142 24.49 -6.60 3.67
N PHE A 143 23.19 -6.34 3.70
CA PHE A 143 22.65 -5.40 4.69
C PHE A 143 22.43 -6.12 6.01
N PHE A 144 22.91 -5.53 7.10
CA PHE A 144 22.80 -6.12 8.43
C PHE A 144 22.11 -5.16 9.40
N CYS A 145 21.10 -5.67 10.12
CA CYS A 145 20.40 -4.91 11.13
C CYS A 145 21.10 -5.04 12.49
N HIS A 146 21.63 -3.93 13.00
CA HIS A 146 22.31 -3.88 14.29
C HIS A 146 21.37 -3.59 15.48
N ASN A 147 20.07 -3.50 15.24
CA ASN A 147 19.10 -3.39 16.33
C ASN A 147 19.14 -4.67 17.17
N LYS A 148 19.31 -4.53 18.49
CA LYS A 148 19.43 -5.61 19.47
C LYS A 148 18.26 -6.61 19.40
N GLU A 149 17.08 -6.16 19.00
CA GLU A 149 15.88 -7.01 18.89
C GLU A 149 15.82 -7.79 17.57
N CYS A 150 16.66 -7.47 16.58
CA CYS A 150 16.58 -8.02 15.23
C CYS A 150 17.84 -8.79 14.82
N MET A 151 19.03 -8.18 14.92
CA MET A 151 20.35 -8.82 14.71
C MET A 151 20.42 -9.84 13.56
N ARG A 152 19.97 -9.47 12.35
CA ARG A 152 19.93 -10.35 11.18
C ARG A 152 20.30 -9.67 9.87
N VAL A 153 20.59 -10.49 8.86
CA VAL A 153 20.76 -10.04 7.47
C VAL A 153 19.39 -9.67 6.88
N ILE A 154 19.35 -8.55 6.15
CA ILE A 154 18.17 -8.04 5.44
C ILE A 154 18.45 -8.12 3.93
N PRO A 155 17.94 -9.14 3.22
CA PRO A 155 18.26 -9.33 1.79
C PRO A 155 17.75 -8.19 0.90
N TYR A 156 16.53 -7.73 1.19
CA TYR A 156 15.84 -6.69 0.44
C TYR A 156 15.43 -5.57 1.41
N PRO A 157 16.33 -4.62 1.72
CA PRO A 157 15.98 -3.54 2.62
C PRO A 157 14.98 -2.57 2.01
N GLU A 158 14.19 -1.96 2.88
CA GLU A 158 13.28 -0.89 2.49
C GLU A 158 14.08 0.38 2.22
N LYS A 159 13.83 1.05 1.09
CA LYS A 159 14.44 2.34 0.79
C LYS A 159 13.46 3.42 1.13
N ARG A 160 13.90 4.37 1.96
CA ARG A 160 13.11 5.53 2.33
C ARG A 160 13.83 6.79 1.97
N PHE A 161 13.07 7.81 1.58
CA PHE A 161 13.62 9.12 1.29
C PHE A 161 14.35 9.72 2.51
N ARG A 162 15.40 10.47 2.21
CA ARG A 162 16.21 11.24 3.16
C ARG A 162 16.57 12.57 2.53
N LEU A 163 15.56 13.40 2.27
CA LEU A 163 15.76 14.70 1.67
C LEU A 163 16.15 15.71 2.76
N CYS A 164 17.44 16.05 2.81
CA CYS A 164 17.94 17.10 3.68
C CYS A 164 17.67 18.46 3.03
N THR A 165 16.86 19.29 3.69
CA THR A 165 16.52 20.63 3.20
C THR A 165 16.85 21.68 4.23
N VAL A 166 17.24 22.86 3.79
CA VAL A 166 17.50 24.01 4.65
C VAL A 166 16.37 24.98 4.44
N PHE A 167 15.71 25.33 5.54
CA PHE A 167 14.64 26.31 5.60
C PHE A 167 15.11 27.57 6.29
N PHE A 168 14.44 28.69 6.02
CA PHE A 168 14.73 29.97 6.67
C PHE A 168 13.46 30.78 6.93
N ASP A 169 13.55 31.63 7.94
CA ASP A 169 12.62 32.72 8.22
C ASP A 169 13.42 34.00 8.49
N LYS A 170 12.76 35.05 8.99
CA LYS A 170 13.43 36.33 9.33
C LYS A 170 14.41 36.22 10.51
N THR A 171 14.36 35.16 11.30
CA THR A 171 15.13 34.96 12.54
C THR A 171 16.30 33.98 12.38
N GLY A 172 16.28 33.13 11.36
CA GLY A 172 17.43 32.29 11.05
C GLY A 172 17.16 31.18 10.04
N ILE A 173 17.98 30.14 10.13
CA ILE A 173 17.84 28.92 9.31
C ILE A 173 17.67 27.68 10.19
N VAL A 174 16.99 26.68 9.65
CA VAL A 174 16.78 25.37 10.28
C VAL A 174 16.87 24.25 9.22
N PRO A 175 17.68 23.20 9.44
CA PRO A 175 17.64 22.02 8.59
C PRO A 175 16.42 21.16 8.93
N ILE A 176 15.70 20.70 7.92
CA ILE A 176 14.55 19.79 8.05
C ILE A 176 14.78 18.59 7.14
N ILE A 177 14.63 17.38 7.69
CA ILE A 177 14.57 16.15 6.91
C ILE A 177 13.10 15.81 6.73
N PHE A 178 12.67 15.79 5.48
CA PHE A 178 11.28 15.44 5.17
C PHE A 178 10.99 13.97 5.49
N PRO A 179 9.84 13.67 6.11
CA PRO A 179 9.38 12.29 6.26
C PRO A 179 9.19 11.59 4.91
N ASP A 180 9.45 10.29 4.90
CA ASP A 180 9.36 9.43 3.71
C ASP A 180 7.94 9.40 3.11
N ASP A 181 6.93 9.29 3.96
CA ASP A 181 5.51 9.30 3.60
C ASP A 181 5.08 10.64 2.98
N GLU A 182 5.61 11.75 3.49
CA GLU A 182 5.31 13.08 2.95
C GLU A 182 5.92 13.26 1.55
N ILE A 183 7.12 12.74 1.30
CA ILE A 183 7.74 12.79 -0.04
C ILE A 183 6.99 11.86 -1.01
N GLN A 184 6.61 10.65 -0.58
CA GLN A 184 5.79 9.74 -1.38
C GLN A 184 4.45 10.39 -1.75
N ARG A 185 3.82 11.09 -0.81
CA ARG A 185 2.56 11.82 -1.04
C ARG A 185 2.73 12.93 -2.09
N LEU A 186 3.85 13.65 -2.06
CA LEU A 186 4.13 14.74 -2.99
C LEU A 186 4.52 14.24 -4.39
N THR A 187 5.30 13.17 -4.47
CA THR A 187 5.86 12.63 -5.73
C THR A 187 4.97 11.58 -6.39
N GLY A 188 4.10 10.93 -5.61
CA GLY A 188 3.35 9.75 -6.02
C GLY A 188 4.22 8.51 -6.26
N LYS A 189 5.50 8.55 -5.85
CA LYS A 189 6.48 7.48 -6.07
C LYS A 189 7.27 7.17 -4.81
N ASP A 190 7.70 5.93 -4.66
CA ASP A 190 8.66 5.56 -3.61
C ASP A 190 10.12 5.76 -4.03
N ALA A 191 11.02 5.77 -3.04
CA ALA A 191 12.44 6.00 -3.28
C ALA A 191 13.07 4.95 -4.20
N PHE A 192 12.49 3.75 -4.27
CA PHE A 192 13.00 2.68 -5.12
C PHE A 192 12.53 2.82 -6.57
N GLU A 193 11.28 3.25 -6.80
CA GLU A 193 10.75 3.55 -8.13
C GLU A 193 11.60 4.61 -8.83
N ILE A 194 11.96 5.68 -8.12
CA ILE A 194 12.86 6.72 -8.65
C ILE A 194 14.23 6.15 -9.03
N ILE A 195 14.83 5.28 -8.19
CA ILE A 195 16.12 4.64 -8.51
C ILE A 195 16.04 3.81 -9.79
N ASN A 196 14.93 3.11 -10.04
CA ASN A 196 14.80 2.30 -11.24
C ASN A 196 14.64 3.16 -12.48
N ASP A 197 13.83 4.21 -12.41
CA ASP A 197 13.63 5.16 -13.52
C ASP A 197 14.98 5.76 -13.97
N ASP A 198 15.83 6.17 -13.02
CA ASP A 198 17.18 6.70 -13.29
C ASP A 198 18.09 5.69 -14.01
N THR A 199 17.93 4.39 -13.72
CA THR A 199 18.74 3.33 -14.36
C THR A 199 18.29 3.00 -15.80
N HIS A 200 17.09 3.41 -16.20
CA HIS A 200 16.60 3.24 -17.57
C HIS A 200 16.97 4.43 -18.47
N GLU A 201 17.09 5.65 -17.94
CA GLU A 201 17.52 6.82 -18.73
C GLU A 201 19.03 6.83 -19.03
N SER A 202 19.84 6.14 -18.22
CA SER A 202 21.31 6.07 -18.40
C SER A 202 21.79 5.05 -19.45
N LYS A 203 20.87 4.43 -20.20
CA LYS A 203 21.19 3.58 -21.37
C LYS A 203 20.53 4.11 -22.65
N SER A 204 20.87 5.32 -23.06
CA SER A 204 20.83 5.63 -24.50
C SER A 204 22.01 4.93 -25.16
N GLU A 205 21.78 3.72 -25.67
CA GLU A 205 22.72 3.05 -26.58
C GLU A 205 23.02 3.99 -27.75
N GLU A 206 24.28 4.42 -27.87
CA GLU A 206 24.79 5.05 -29.09
C GLU A 206 24.66 4.05 -30.24
N VAL A 207 23.62 4.23 -31.05
CA VAL A 207 23.46 3.47 -32.30
C VAL A 207 24.53 3.96 -33.29
N PRO A 208 25.40 3.08 -33.81
CA PRO A 208 26.34 3.47 -34.85
C PRO A 208 25.58 3.83 -36.12
N LYS A 209 25.86 5.02 -36.68
CA LYS A 209 25.36 5.41 -38.01
C LYS A 209 26.00 4.51 -39.07
N SER A 210 25.20 3.69 -39.75
CA SER A 210 25.61 3.06 -41.00
C SER A 210 24.67 3.48 -42.13
N GLU A 211 25.31 3.92 -43.21
CA GLU A 211 24.78 4.46 -44.46
C GLU A 211 23.80 3.50 -45.16
N GLY A 212 22.68 4.02 -45.67
CA GLY A 212 21.76 3.28 -46.52
C GLY A 212 22.28 3.14 -47.97
N PRO A 213 21.74 2.18 -48.74
CA PRO A 213 21.05 2.55 -49.98
C PRO A 213 19.86 1.57 -50.31
N PRO A 214 19.20 1.63 -51.48
CA PRO A 214 17.99 2.42 -51.68
C PRO A 214 16.75 1.59 -52.11
N THR A 215 15.57 2.14 -51.81
CA THR A 215 14.24 1.99 -52.46
C THR A 215 13.81 0.67 -53.14
N GLY A 216 12.64 0.17 -52.69
CA GLY A 216 11.71 -0.62 -53.49
C GLY A 216 10.26 -0.37 -53.05
N LYS A 217 9.38 0.03 -53.98
CA LYS A 217 7.96 0.39 -53.75
C LYS A 217 7.02 -0.84 -53.82
N SER A 218 5.84 -0.68 -53.19
CA SER A 218 4.57 -1.43 -53.37
C SER A 218 4.48 -2.77 -52.61
N SER A 219 3.34 -3.27 -52.11
CA SER A 219 1.93 -2.92 -52.30
C SER A 219 1.06 -3.50 -51.15
N THR A 220 -0.15 -2.96 -51.07
CA THR A 220 -1.34 -3.24 -50.25
C THR A 220 -1.66 -4.71 -49.89
N ARG A 221 -1.98 -4.98 -48.60
CA ARG A 221 -3.16 -5.79 -48.22
C ARG A 221 -3.56 -5.59 -46.75
N SER A 222 -4.67 -4.88 -46.54
CA SER A 222 -5.40 -4.86 -45.27
C SER A 222 -6.12 -6.20 -45.08
N ARG A 223 -5.84 -6.89 -43.97
CA ARG A 223 -6.67 -7.99 -43.45
C ARG A 223 -7.23 -7.57 -42.10
N ARG A 224 -8.54 -7.32 -42.07
CA ARG A 224 -9.34 -7.24 -40.85
C ARG A 224 -9.34 -8.61 -40.18
N THR A 225 -8.77 -8.71 -39.00
CA THR A 225 -9.04 -9.81 -38.07
C THR A 225 -10.08 -9.34 -37.08
N LYS A 226 -11.19 -10.08 -36.97
CA LYS A 226 -12.26 -9.84 -36.00
C LYS A 226 -11.68 -9.98 -34.60
N THR A 227 -11.72 -8.92 -33.81
CA THR A 227 -11.57 -8.98 -32.35
C THR A 227 -12.71 -9.83 -31.80
N LYS A 228 -12.38 -11.00 -31.26
CA LYS A 228 -13.26 -11.68 -30.30
C LYS A 228 -13.12 -10.92 -28.98
N ASP A 229 -14.23 -10.48 -28.44
CA ASP A 229 -14.31 -9.88 -27.11
C ASP A 229 -13.78 -10.87 -26.08
N VAL A 230 -12.57 -10.60 -25.57
CA VAL A 230 -12.07 -11.22 -24.34
C VAL A 230 -12.56 -10.34 -23.22
N LEU A 231 -13.51 -10.85 -22.44
CA LEU A 231 -13.82 -10.34 -21.11
C LEU A 231 -12.52 -10.37 -20.29
N LYS A 232 -11.88 -9.21 -20.12
CA LYS A 232 -10.86 -9.02 -19.08
C LYS A 232 -11.61 -8.93 -17.76
N CYS A 233 -11.45 -9.94 -16.91
CA CYS A 233 -11.66 -9.77 -15.49
C CYS A 233 -10.50 -8.91 -14.97
N ASP A 234 -10.81 -7.74 -14.43
CA ASP A 234 -9.85 -6.88 -13.75
C ASP A 234 -9.43 -7.58 -12.44
N LEU A 235 -8.36 -8.38 -12.52
CA LEU A 235 -7.67 -8.94 -11.35
C LEU A 235 -6.63 -7.92 -10.90
N ASP A 236 -6.78 -7.38 -9.68
CA ASP A 236 -5.71 -6.64 -9.04
C ASP A 236 -4.55 -7.60 -8.70
N ASP A 237 -3.51 -7.56 -9.53
CA ASP A 237 -2.28 -8.40 -9.57
C ASP A 237 -1.49 -8.50 -8.24
N GLN A 238 -1.96 -7.90 -7.14
CA GLN A 238 -1.20 -7.69 -5.90
C GLN A 238 -1.85 -8.30 -4.65
N SER A 239 -3.06 -8.85 -4.78
CA SER A 239 -3.71 -9.61 -3.69
C SER A 239 -3.19 -11.05 -3.65
N PRO A 240 -2.98 -11.65 -2.47
CA PRO A 240 -2.56 -13.04 -2.39
C PRO A 240 -3.63 -13.95 -3.03
N LEU A 241 -3.22 -14.71 -4.05
CA LEU A 241 -4.10 -15.57 -4.85
C LEU A 241 -4.87 -16.57 -3.98
N ALA A 242 -4.25 -16.99 -2.86
CA ALA A 242 -4.82 -17.81 -1.80
C ALA A 242 -6.23 -17.43 -1.32
N LYS A 243 -6.67 -16.19 -1.56
CA LYS A 243 -7.83 -15.60 -0.87
C LYS A 243 -8.73 -14.75 -1.76
N LEU A 244 -8.62 -14.88 -3.09
CA LEU A 244 -9.61 -14.35 -4.02
C LEU A 244 -10.96 -15.03 -3.74
N LYS A 245 -12.00 -14.25 -3.40
CA LYS A 245 -13.37 -14.79 -3.29
C LYS A 245 -13.75 -15.39 -4.65
N LYS A 246 -14.01 -16.70 -4.71
CA LYS A 246 -14.70 -17.30 -5.85
C LYS A 246 -16.08 -16.64 -5.94
N SER A 247 -16.42 -16.00 -7.07
CA SER A 247 -17.82 -15.68 -7.34
C SER A 247 -18.54 -17.01 -7.54
N CYS A 248 -19.30 -17.44 -6.54
CA CYS A 248 -20.15 -18.61 -6.68
C CYS A 248 -21.36 -18.23 -7.53
N ASP A 249 -21.32 -18.59 -8.81
CA ASP A 249 -22.52 -18.76 -9.62
C ASP A 249 -23.25 -20.02 -9.14
N GLU A 250 -24.19 -19.89 -8.21
CA GLU A 250 -25.28 -20.85 -8.09
C GLU A 250 -26.60 -20.10 -7.87
N ALA A 251 -27.43 -20.15 -8.91
CA ALA A 251 -28.80 -19.71 -8.88
C ALA A 251 -29.60 -20.59 -7.90
N HIS A 252 -30.35 -19.98 -6.97
CA HIS A 252 -31.72 -20.37 -6.65
C HIS A 252 -32.47 -19.36 -5.77
N PRO A 253 -33.83 -19.41 -5.80
CA PRO A 253 -34.64 -18.23 -5.97
C PRO A 253 -35.20 -17.73 -4.65
N ASN A 254 -35.08 -16.43 -4.41
CA ASN A 254 -36.18 -15.63 -3.88
C ASN A 254 -35.99 -14.20 -4.35
N ARG A 255 -36.43 -14.01 -5.59
CA ARG A 255 -36.55 -12.72 -6.26
C ARG A 255 -37.79 -12.02 -5.69
N ILE A 256 -37.63 -11.20 -4.67
CA ILE A 256 -38.57 -10.10 -4.47
C ILE A 256 -38.09 -8.95 -5.37
N THR A 257 -38.76 -8.86 -6.50
CA THR A 257 -38.66 -7.75 -7.45
C THR A 257 -39.14 -6.44 -6.82
N SER A 258 -38.36 -5.37 -6.98
CA SER A 258 -38.89 -4.17 -7.64
C SER A 258 -37.75 -3.32 -8.20
N LYS A 259 -37.76 -3.15 -9.53
CA LYS A 259 -37.26 -1.94 -10.15
C LYS A 259 -38.28 -0.85 -9.86
N ASN A 260 -37.85 0.31 -9.37
CA ASN A 260 -38.22 1.59 -9.96
C ASN A 260 -37.39 2.74 -9.37
N ASN A 261 -36.79 3.50 -10.29
CA ASN A 261 -36.32 4.86 -10.04
C ASN A 261 -37.48 5.75 -9.60
N LYS A 262 -37.24 6.54 -8.54
CA LYS A 262 -37.57 7.96 -8.35
C LYS A 262 -37.78 8.22 -6.86
N ASN A 263 -36.80 8.85 -6.22
CA ASN A 263 -36.96 10.17 -5.59
C ASN A 263 -35.61 10.57 -4.96
N LEU A 264 -35.03 11.61 -5.54
CA LEU A 264 -34.29 12.63 -4.78
C LEU A 264 -35.24 13.15 -3.70
N GLU A 265 -34.81 13.14 -2.45
CA GLU A 265 -34.84 14.32 -1.56
C GLU A 265 -34.21 13.96 -0.19
N ASN A 266 -33.07 14.62 0.06
CA ASN A 266 -32.59 15.21 1.31
C ASN A 266 -32.74 14.43 2.63
N MET A 267 -31.58 13.98 3.15
CA MET A 267 -31.24 14.19 4.56
C MET A 267 -29.72 14.40 4.67
N SER A 268 -29.32 15.65 4.48
CA SER A 268 -28.02 16.18 4.87
C SER A 268 -27.90 16.12 6.39
N THR A 269 -26.97 15.31 6.88
CA THR A 269 -26.35 15.54 8.19
C THR A 269 -24.87 15.64 7.94
N SER A 270 -24.36 16.85 8.11
CA SER A 270 -22.96 17.24 7.93
C SER A 270 -22.07 16.46 8.90
N ALA A 271 -21.38 15.46 8.37
CA ALA A 271 -20.27 14.83 9.09
C ALA A 271 -19.03 15.73 8.94
N LYS A 272 -18.71 16.50 9.99
CA LYS A 272 -17.45 17.24 10.13
C LYS A 272 -16.26 16.29 9.91
N ILE A 273 -15.52 16.44 8.81
CA ILE A 273 -14.30 15.68 8.53
C ILE A 273 -13.12 16.41 9.20
N THR A 274 -12.92 16.14 10.48
CA THR A 274 -11.66 16.42 11.17
C THR A 274 -10.51 15.73 10.41
N THR A 275 -9.42 16.43 10.08
CA THR A 275 -8.16 15.74 9.77
C THR A 275 -7.61 15.15 11.03
N THR A 276 -8.00 13.92 11.23
CA THR A 276 -7.58 13.19 12.39
C THR A 276 -6.19 12.67 12.11
N LYS A 277 -5.19 13.26 12.77
CA LYS A 277 -3.85 12.69 12.90
C LYS A 277 -4.02 11.22 13.28
N TYR A 278 -3.72 10.33 12.35
CA TYR A 278 -3.86 8.90 12.57
C TYR A 278 -2.68 8.39 13.38
N ASP A 279 -2.95 7.44 14.27
CA ASP A 279 -1.91 6.71 15.00
C ASP A 279 -1.21 5.71 14.06
N SER A 280 0.00 5.28 14.40
CA SER A 280 0.71 4.18 13.71
C SER A 280 0.82 2.94 14.58
N PHE A 281 0.89 1.77 13.94
CA PHE A 281 1.24 0.50 14.55
C PHE A 281 2.66 0.47 15.18
N LYS A 282 3.51 1.45 14.88
CA LYS A 282 4.81 1.65 15.57
C LYS A 282 4.64 2.21 16.97
N ASP A 283 3.62 3.03 17.18
CA ASP A 283 3.43 3.80 18.41
C ASP A 283 2.56 3.05 19.44
N LEU A 284 2.00 1.90 19.04
CA LEU A 284 1.10 1.12 19.88
C LEU A 284 1.77 0.67 21.18
N ARG A 285 1.03 0.81 22.28
CA ARG A 285 1.39 0.37 23.63
C ARG A 285 0.16 -0.18 24.35
N THR A 286 0.41 -1.08 25.29
CA THR A 286 -0.62 -1.59 26.20
C THR A 286 -1.18 -0.48 27.07
N GLY A 287 -2.43 -0.62 27.53
CA GLY A 287 -3.08 0.34 28.44
C GLY A 287 -3.82 1.50 27.75
N LYS A 288 -3.48 1.85 26.50
CA LYS A 288 -4.33 2.70 25.64
C LYS A 288 -5.18 1.83 24.72
N TYR A 289 -6.44 2.18 24.53
CA TYR A 289 -7.38 1.45 23.65
C TYR A 289 -8.06 2.32 22.59
N ASP A 290 -8.15 3.64 22.78
CA ASP A 290 -8.76 4.63 21.87
C ASP A 290 -7.87 4.98 20.65
N TRP A 291 -7.13 3.99 20.17
CA TRP A 291 -6.32 4.06 18.96
C TRP A 291 -7.15 4.29 17.71
N ARG A 292 -6.58 4.97 16.72
CA ARG A 292 -7.20 5.24 15.42
C ARG A 292 -6.19 5.06 14.29
N VAL A 293 -6.17 3.88 13.68
CA VAL A 293 -5.16 3.52 12.66
C VAL A 293 -5.84 3.13 11.35
N PRO A 294 -5.59 3.83 10.23
CA PRO A 294 -5.93 3.37 8.91
C PRO A 294 -4.96 2.26 8.51
N ALA A 295 -5.50 1.11 8.09
CA ALA A 295 -4.68 -0.01 7.70
C ALA A 295 -5.32 -0.85 6.60
N ARG A 296 -4.47 -1.39 5.73
CA ARG A 296 -4.84 -2.39 4.72
C ARG A 296 -4.82 -3.78 5.34
N ILE A 297 -5.81 -4.60 5.02
CA ILE A 297 -5.80 -6.02 5.38
C ILE A 297 -4.92 -6.77 4.37
N LEU A 298 -3.72 -7.19 4.79
CA LEU A 298 -2.84 -7.99 3.94
C LEU A 298 -3.27 -9.46 3.88
N ASN A 299 -3.88 -9.96 4.96
CA ASN A 299 -4.22 -11.36 5.07
C ASN A 299 -5.31 -11.59 6.14
N LEU A 300 -6.17 -12.59 5.92
CA LEU A 300 -7.24 -13.03 6.83
C LEU A 300 -7.27 -14.57 6.89
N TRP A 301 -7.22 -15.18 8.07
CA TRP A 301 -7.24 -16.65 8.19
C TRP A 301 -7.78 -17.18 9.51
N ARG A 302 -8.17 -18.46 9.52
CA ARG A 302 -8.56 -19.21 10.72
C ARG A 302 -7.54 -20.25 11.11
N GLY A 303 -7.39 -20.46 12.40
CA GLY A 303 -6.79 -21.69 12.89
C GLY A 303 -7.78 -22.84 12.81
N HIS A 304 -7.25 -24.06 12.90
CA HIS A 304 -8.04 -25.28 12.94
C HIS A 304 -7.73 -26.06 14.22
N THR A 305 -8.71 -26.81 14.71
CA THR A 305 -8.53 -27.78 15.78
C THR A 305 -7.73 -28.99 15.29
N LYS A 306 -7.30 -29.85 16.22
CA LYS A 306 -6.63 -31.12 15.87
C LYS A 306 -7.53 -32.08 15.08
N THR A 307 -8.85 -31.91 15.17
CA THR A 307 -9.85 -32.69 14.43
C THR A 307 -10.19 -32.07 13.07
N GLY A 308 -9.58 -30.94 12.71
CA GLY A 308 -9.79 -30.25 11.43
C GLY A 308 -10.92 -29.23 11.43
N GLU A 309 -11.55 -28.94 12.57
CA GLU A 309 -12.64 -27.97 12.64
C GLU A 309 -12.09 -26.53 12.70
N PRO A 310 -12.62 -25.59 11.91
CA PRO A 310 -12.17 -24.20 11.94
C PRO A 310 -12.59 -23.50 13.25
N PHE A 311 -11.69 -22.70 13.82
CA PHE A 311 -12.05 -21.87 14.98
C PHE A 311 -13.05 -20.77 14.59
N LYS A 312 -13.93 -20.41 15.54
CA LYS A 312 -14.87 -19.28 15.35
C LYS A 312 -14.14 -17.95 15.19
N SER A 313 -13.06 -17.76 15.95
CA SER A 313 -12.16 -16.61 15.83
C SER A 313 -11.31 -16.69 14.56
N PHE A 314 -10.93 -15.54 14.04
CA PHE A 314 -9.99 -15.43 12.92
C PHE A 314 -8.92 -14.38 13.20
N ASN A 315 -7.91 -14.37 12.36
CA ASN A 315 -6.73 -13.54 12.48
C ASN A 315 -6.59 -12.64 11.26
N LEU A 316 -5.99 -11.48 11.46
CA LEU A 316 -5.67 -10.52 10.42
C LEU A 316 -4.18 -10.18 10.47
N LEU A 317 -3.60 -9.94 9.30
CA LEU A 317 -2.33 -9.22 9.15
C LEU A 317 -2.66 -7.84 8.56
N LEU A 318 -2.33 -6.79 9.30
CA LEU A 318 -2.64 -5.41 8.95
C LEU A 318 -1.36 -4.65 8.61
N LEU A 319 -1.46 -3.69 7.69
CA LEU A 319 -0.38 -2.76 7.31
C LEU A 319 -0.88 -1.32 7.40
N ASP A 320 -0.19 -0.46 8.13
CA ASP A 320 -0.52 0.97 8.20
C ASP A 320 0.18 1.81 7.13
N ASN A 321 -0.16 3.09 7.06
CA ASN A 321 0.43 4.08 6.16
C ASN A 321 1.90 4.41 6.45
N LYS A 322 2.47 3.94 7.56
CA LYS A 322 3.90 4.10 7.90
C LYS A 322 4.69 2.80 7.71
N ARG A 323 4.15 1.89 6.88
CA ARG A 323 4.72 0.58 6.53
C ARG A 323 5.00 -0.31 7.74
N SER A 324 4.26 -0.15 8.82
CA SER A 324 4.32 -1.04 9.99
C SER A 324 3.25 -2.12 9.87
N ARG A 325 3.66 -3.38 10.02
CA ARG A 325 2.73 -4.51 10.04
C ARG A 325 2.36 -4.88 11.47
N ILE A 326 1.11 -5.29 11.70
CA ILE A 326 0.70 -5.86 12.99
C ILE A 326 -0.28 -7.02 12.81
N TYR A 327 -0.20 -7.99 13.71
CA TYR A 327 -1.17 -9.06 13.82
C TYR A 327 -2.36 -8.61 14.66
N ALA A 328 -3.57 -8.93 14.21
CA ALA A 328 -4.79 -8.71 14.99
C ALA A 328 -5.59 -10.02 15.14
N PHE A 329 -6.08 -10.25 16.36
CA PHE A 329 -6.95 -11.36 16.71
C PHE A 329 -8.39 -10.89 16.85
N VAL A 330 -9.30 -11.52 16.10
CA VAL A 330 -10.74 -11.23 16.16
C VAL A 330 -11.43 -12.36 16.93
N GLN A 331 -11.97 -12.01 18.10
CA GLN A 331 -12.61 -12.98 18.98
C GLN A 331 -13.88 -13.57 18.36
N GLY A 332 -14.14 -14.85 18.64
CA GLY A 332 -15.27 -15.58 18.05
C GLY A 332 -16.64 -14.96 18.32
N GLU A 333 -16.79 -14.17 19.38
CA GLU A 333 -18.03 -13.47 19.74
C GLU A 333 -18.44 -12.40 18.71
N ILE A 334 -17.46 -11.70 18.13
CA ILE A 334 -17.70 -10.64 17.14
C ILE A 334 -17.39 -11.11 15.72
N ALA A 335 -16.66 -12.22 15.58
CA ALA A 335 -16.15 -12.69 14.31
C ALA A 335 -17.24 -12.87 13.24
N ALA A 336 -18.38 -13.46 13.61
CA ALA A 336 -19.49 -13.71 12.69
C ALA A 336 -20.13 -12.41 12.14
N ALA A 337 -20.08 -11.31 12.90
CA ALA A 337 -20.59 -10.02 12.47
C ALA A 337 -19.56 -9.20 11.69
N VAL A 338 -18.28 -9.32 12.04
CA VAL A 338 -17.20 -8.51 11.48
C VAL A 338 -16.70 -9.06 10.15
N GLU A 339 -16.51 -10.38 10.04
CA GLU A 339 -15.86 -10.97 8.87
C GLU A 339 -16.55 -10.66 7.54
N PRO A 340 -17.89 -10.73 7.40
CA PRO A 340 -18.54 -10.43 6.12
C PRO A 340 -18.29 -9.00 5.62
N CYS A 341 -17.92 -8.09 6.52
CA CYS A 341 -17.62 -6.69 6.22
C CYS A 341 -16.14 -6.44 5.90
N LEU A 342 -15.28 -7.46 5.97
CA LEU A 342 -13.85 -7.34 5.72
C LEU A 342 -13.45 -8.00 4.41
N GLU A 343 -12.62 -7.30 3.65
CA GLU A 343 -12.02 -7.81 2.42
C GLU A 343 -10.49 -7.66 2.47
N VAL A 344 -9.80 -8.72 2.06
CA VAL A 344 -8.33 -8.70 1.92
C VAL A 344 -7.98 -7.75 0.78
N GLY A 345 -6.99 -6.92 0.99
CA GLY A 345 -6.61 -5.85 0.07
C GLY A 345 -7.27 -4.52 0.37
N THR A 346 -8.38 -4.46 1.11
CA THR A 346 -9.11 -3.20 1.36
C THR A 346 -8.55 -2.42 2.56
N ILE A 347 -8.64 -1.09 2.52
CA ILE A 347 -8.21 -0.17 3.59
C ILE A 347 -9.39 0.10 4.54
N TYR A 348 -9.13 -0.01 5.84
CA TYR A 348 -10.10 0.32 6.88
C TYR A 348 -9.47 1.19 7.96
N LEU A 349 -10.27 2.09 8.54
CA LEU A 349 -9.98 2.78 9.78
C LEU A 349 -10.41 1.92 10.97
N PHE A 350 -9.42 1.40 11.69
CA PHE A 350 -9.63 0.65 12.92
C PHE A 350 -9.58 1.60 14.12
N LYS A 351 -10.64 1.57 14.95
CA LYS A 351 -10.76 2.40 16.15
C LYS A 351 -11.08 1.54 17.37
N ASN A 352 -10.65 1.98 18.56
CA ASN A 352 -11.08 1.41 19.84
C ASN A 352 -10.76 -0.09 20.00
N PHE A 353 -9.48 -0.46 19.90
CA PHE A 353 -9.02 -1.84 20.02
C PHE A 353 -8.02 -2.01 21.17
N THR A 354 -7.94 -3.23 21.70
CA THR A 354 -7.00 -3.54 22.79
C THR A 354 -5.66 -3.96 22.23
N VAL A 355 -4.56 -3.47 22.80
CA VAL A 355 -3.21 -3.96 22.53
C VAL A 355 -2.79 -4.91 23.66
N ARG A 356 -2.27 -6.09 23.31
CA ARG A 356 -1.77 -7.08 24.26
C ARG A 356 -0.37 -7.55 23.89
N GLU A 357 0.41 -7.91 24.88
CA GLU A 357 1.68 -8.60 24.65
C GLU A 357 1.44 -10.05 24.23
N TYR A 358 2.36 -10.57 23.42
CA TYR A 358 2.41 -12.01 23.14
C TYR A 358 2.86 -12.79 24.36
N LYS A 359 2.30 -13.99 24.51
CA LYS A 359 2.73 -14.98 25.48
C LYS A 359 3.85 -15.84 24.89
N LYS A 360 4.59 -16.54 25.74
CA LYS A 360 5.71 -17.41 25.31
C LYS A 360 5.22 -18.63 24.52
N GLU A 361 4.00 -19.07 24.80
CA GLU A 361 3.32 -20.17 24.13
C GLU A 361 2.73 -19.78 22.76
N ASP A 362 2.67 -18.49 22.41
CA ASP A 362 2.13 -18.06 21.12
C ASP A 362 3.08 -18.47 19.98
N ARG A 363 2.57 -19.30 19.07
CA ARG A 363 3.30 -19.86 17.92
C ARG A 363 2.79 -19.29 16.60
N PHE A 364 3.51 -19.56 15.52
CA PHE A 364 3.12 -19.21 14.15
C PHE A 364 2.84 -17.72 13.94
N ARG A 365 3.62 -16.86 14.57
CA ARG A 365 3.55 -15.40 14.42
C ARG A 365 4.14 -14.98 13.09
N CYS A 366 3.37 -14.20 12.33
CA CYS A 366 3.80 -13.69 11.03
C CYS A 366 4.86 -12.57 11.11
N ILE A 367 5.03 -11.97 12.30
CA ILE A 367 5.85 -10.77 12.49
C ILE A 367 6.60 -10.80 13.82
N HIS A 368 7.74 -10.10 13.85
CA HIS A 368 8.60 -9.95 15.03
C HIS A 368 8.22 -8.73 15.91
N LYS A 369 6.92 -8.55 16.23
CA LYS A 369 6.46 -7.53 17.20
C LYS A 369 6.11 -8.16 18.54
N THR A 370 6.48 -7.56 19.66
CA THR A 370 6.15 -8.05 21.01
C THR A 370 4.68 -7.95 21.38
N ILE A 371 3.91 -7.19 20.62
CA ILE A 371 2.49 -6.92 20.83
C ILE A 371 1.62 -7.39 19.66
N GLN A 372 0.34 -7.61 19.96
CA GLN A 372 -0.75 -7.90 19.04
C GLN A 372 -1.97 -7.05 19.35
N ILE A 373 -2.82 -6.86 18.34
CA ILE A 373 -4.13 -6.25 18.53
C ILE A 373 -5.16 -7.35 18.85
N VAL A 374 -6.08 -7.03 19.75
CA VAL A 374 -7.26 -7.86 20.03
C VAL A 374 -8.50 -7.01 19.81
N PHE A 375 -9.33 -7.42 18.85
CA PHE A 375 -10.62 -6.79 18.63
C PHE A 375 -11.64 -7.27 19.66
N SER A 376 -12.48 -6.34 20.08
CA SER A 376 -13.54 -6.52 21.06
C SER A 376 -14.83 -5.90 20.55
N ARG A 377 -15.91 -5.96 21.34
CA ARG A 377 -17.20 -5.35 20.96
C ARG A 377 -17.13 -3.83 20.78
N ASP A 378 -16.15 -3.19 21.40
CA ASP A 378 -15.95 -1.74 21.30
C ASP A 378 -15.17 -1.33 20.04
N THR A 379 -14.56 -2.29 19.35
CA THR A 379 -13.78 -2.03 18.15
C THR A 379 -14.68 -1.61 17.00
N LYS A 380 -14.38 -0.44 16.44
CA LYS A 380 -15.11 0.13 15.31
C LYS A 380 -14.23 0.03 14.06
N ILE A 381 -14.83 -0.45 12.98
CA ILE A 381 -14.17 -0.62 11.69
C ILE A 381 -14.97 0.15 10.66
N GLN A 382 -14.29 0.96 9.86
CA GLN A 382 -14.90 1.78 8.82
C GLN A 382 -14.03 1.67 7.57
N GLU A 383 -14.62 1.30 6.44
CA GLU A 383 -13.91 1.26 5.16
C GLU A 383 -13.46 2.66 4.75
N LEU A 384 -12.25 2.75 4.18
CA LEU A 384 -11.69 3.97 3.64
C LEU A 384 -11.36 3.77 2.16
N ASP A 385 -11.54 4.84 1.38
CA ASP A 385 -11.14 4.87 -0.02
C ASP A 385 -9.63 5.13 -0.16
N GLU A 386 -8.99 4.57 -1.19
CA GLU A 386 -7.55 4.71 -1.44
C GLU A 386 -7.13 6.18 -1.68
N THR A 387 -8.05 7.07 -2.06
CA THR A 387 -7.78 8.51 -2.18
C THR A 387 -7.59 9.21 -0.84
N GLN A 388 -8.05 8.61 0.27
CA GLN A 388 -7.97 9.22 1.60
C GLN A 388 -6.63 8.94 2.29
N VAL A 389 -6.12 7.72 2.13
CA VAL A 389 -4.86 7.28 2.76
C VAL A 389 -4.14 6.33 1.82
N LEU A 390 -2.90 6.67 1.47
CA LEU A 390 -2.01 5.80 0.69
C LEU A 390 -1.36 4.77 1.63
N ILE A 391 -1.59 3.49 1.33
CA ILE A 391 -1.00 2.33 2.03
C ILE A 391 -0.59 1.31 0.98
N ASP A 392 0.65 0.81 1.07
CA ASP A 392 1.15 -0.22 0.15
C ASP A 392 0.20 -1.42 0.07
N LYS A 393 0.16 -2.05 -1.10
CA LYS A 393 -0.66 -3.24 -1.34
C LYS A 393 -0.06 -4.52 -0.73
N ALA A 394 1.26 -4.58 -0.55
CA ALA A 394 1.94 -5.71 0.09
C ALA A 394 3.19 -5.27 0.86
N ALA A 395 3.57 -6.06 1.87
CA ALA A 395 4.80 -5.86 2.63
C ALA A 395 5.33 -7.20 3.17
N PHE A 396 6.62 -7.47 2.91
CA PHE A 396 7.27 -8.76 3.21
C PHE A 396 8.51 -8.57 4.11
N ASP A 397 8.82 -9.58 4.93
CA ASP A 397 10.02 -9.68 5.73
C ASP A 397 10.94 -10.80 5.25
N PHE A 398 11.56 -10.63 4.08
CA PHE A 398 12.30 -11.71 3.45
C PHE A 398 13.52 -12.18 4.26
N TYR A 399 13.75 -13.49 4.18
CA TYR A 399 14.97 -14.15 4.62
C TYR A 399 15.71 -14.76 3.43
N ASP A 400 17.04 -14.76 3.47
CA ASP A 400 17.85 -15.51 2.51
C ASP A 400 17.64 -17.02 2.75
N ILE A 401 17.66 -17.80 1.67
CA ILE A 401 17.47 -19.26 1.78
C ILE A 401 18.56 -19.89 2.68
N GLY A 402 19.77 -19.34 2.66
CA GLY A 402 20.88 -19.77 3.51
C GLY A 402 20.69 -19.57 5.01
N ASP A 403 19.77 -18.70 5.42
CA ASP A 403 19.52 -18.42 6.84
C ASP A 403 18.38 -19.27 7.40
N LEU A 404 17.69 -20.06 6.57
CA LEU A 404 16.53 -20.87 6.97
C LEU A 404 16.89 -22.00 7.94
N LYS A 405 18.15 -22.44 7.98
CA LYS A 405 18.59 -23.50 8.89
C LYS A 405 18.34 -23.14 10.36
N GLN A 406 18.65 -21.92 10.77
CA GLN A 406 18.40 -21.47 12.14
C GLN A 406 16.89 -21.34 12.42
N LEU A 407 16.12 -20.90 11.41
CA LEU A 407 14.67 -20.73 11.52
C LEU A 407 13.92 -22.07 11.62
N SER A 408 14.50 -23.17 11.13
CA SER A 408 13.92 -24.51 11.26
C SER A 408 13.89 -25.05 12.69
N GLN A 409 14.68 -24.46 13.59
CA GLN A 409 14.82 -24.88 15.00
C GLN A 409 13.79 -24.22 15.92
N GLN A 410 12.90 -23.39 15.38
CA GLN A 410 11.88 -22.66 16.13
C GLN A 410 10.49 -22.84 15.49
N THR A 411 9.44 -22.59 16.28
CA THR A 411 8.04 -22.70 15.84
C THR A 411 7.23 -21.43 16.14
N THR A 412 7.90 -20.39 16.63
CA THR A 412 7.30 -19.13 17.06
C THR A 412 7.00 -18.22 15.89
N TYR A 413 7.90 -18.11 14.91
CA TYR A 413 7.82 -17.18 13.78
C TYR A 413 7.69 -17.93 12.46
N LEU A 414 6.84 -17.38 11.59
CA LEU A 414 6.76 -17.73 10.18
C LEU A 414 7.72 -16.87 9.38
N THR A 415 8.01 -17.29 8.15
CA THR A 415 9.08 -16.71 7.33
C THR A 415 8.57 -16.38 5.95
N ASP A 416 8.91 -15.18 5.46
CA ASP A 416 8.68 -14.80 4.07
C ASP A 416 9.92 -15.17 3.25
N VAL A 417 9.73 -15.86 2.12
CA VAL A 417 10.80 -16.22 1.19
C VAL A 417 10.41 -15.90 -0.24
N ILE A 418 11.40 -15.65 -1.09
CA ILE A 418 11.25 -15.40 -2.52
C ILE A 418 12.30 -16.21 -3.27
N GLY A 419 11.91 -16.85 -4.36
CA GLY A 419 12.83 -17.64 -5.18
C GLY A 419 12.27 -17.98 -6.55
N VAL A 420 13.15 -18.46 -7.41
CA VAL A 420 12.79 -19.09 -8.67
C VAL A 420 12.41 -20.54 -8.40
N VAL A 421 11.35 -21.01 -9.02
CA VAL A 421 10.96 -22.41 -8.97
C VAL A 421 11.86 -23.25 -9.86
N GLU A 422 12.47 -24.28 -9.31
CA GLU A 422 13.14 -25.35 -10.06
C GLU A 422 12.10 -26.47 -10.29
N GLU A 423 11.84 -26.83 -11.55
CA GLU A 423 10.70 -27.64 -12.07
C GLU A 423 10.52 -29.07 -11.49
N ILE A 424 11.26 -29.44 -10.45
CA ILE A 424 11.19 -30.77 -9.84
C ILE A 424 9.86 -30.88 -9.07
N GLU A 425 8.88 -31.62 -9.61
CA GLU A 425 7.63 -32.06 -8.95
C GLU A 425 6.42 -31.10 -8.90
N LEU A 426 6.28 -30.17 -9.86
CA LEU A 426 5.11 -29.27 -9.99
C LEU A 426 3.81 -29.96 -10.44
N TYR A 427 3.35 -30.95 -9.68
CA TYR A 427 2.08 -31.62 -9.88
C TYR A 427 1.48 -32.06 -8.54
N LEU A 428 0.15 -32.16 -8.48
CA LEU A 428 -0.56 -32.62 -7.29
C LEU A 428 -0.32 -34.12 -7.07
N ASN A 429 -0.16 -34.47 -5.80
CA ASN A 429 -0.01 -35.83 -5.34
C ASN A 429 -0.88 -36.08 -4.12
N ASP A 430 -1.61 -37.18 -4.11
CA ASP A 430 -2.37 -37.62 -2.95
C ASP A 430 -1.50 -38.46 -2.02
N VAL A 431 -1.48 -38.11 -0.74
CA VAL A 431 -0.76 -38.83 0.29
C VAL A 431 -1.69 -39.12 1.46
N ARG A 432 -1.59 -40.33 1.99
CA ARG A 432 -2.23 -40.67 3.26
C ARG A 432 -1.32 -40.30 4.42
N ASN A 433 -1.78 -39.42 5.30
CA ASN A 433 -1.01 -39.03 6.47
C ASN A 433 -1.00 -40.12 7.54
N ARG A 434 -0.20 -39.91 8.60
CA ARG A 434 -0.04 -40.88 9.71
C ARG A 434 -1.34 -41.17 10.46
N LEU A 435 -2.32 -40.29 10.37
CA LEU A 435 -3.63 -40.43 11.00
C LEU A 435 -4.67 -41.07 10.06
N GLY A 436 -4.26 -41.47 8.84
CA GLY A 436 -5.11 -42.13 7.87
C GLY A 436 -5.93 -41.19 6.99
N TYR A 437 -5.83 -39.87 7.18
CA TYR A 437 -6.48 -38.88 6.33
C TYR A 437 -5.76 -38.74 5.00
N MET A 438 -6.53 -38.61 3.92
CA MET A 438 -5.99 -38.25 2.61
C MET A 438 -5.70 -36.75 2.60
N GLN A 439 -4.53 -36.38 2.08
CA GLN A 439 -4.10 -35.01 1.89
C GLN A 439 -3.51 -34.86 0.50
N THR A 440 -3.77 -33.72 -0.12
CA THR A 440 -3.16 -33.36 -1.40
C THR A 440 -1.87 -32.61 -1.11
N GLN A 441 -0.80 -32.85 -1.87
CA GLN A 441 0.44 -32.10 -1.73
C GLN A 441 1.01 -31.71 -3.10
N MET A 442 1.73 -30.59 -3.14
CA MET A 442 2.61 -30.20 -4.25
C MET A 442 4.00 -29.91 -3.72
N LYS A 443 5.03 -30.41 -4.39
CA LYS A 443 6.43 -30.28 -3.99
C LYS A 443 7.23 -29.59 -5.08
N PHE A 444 8.13 -28.70 -4.69
CA PHE A 444 9.05 -28.07 -5.62
C PHE A 444 10.26 -27.53 -4.87
N HIS A 445 11.26 -27.05 -5.61
CA HIS A 445 12.41 -26.38 -5.02
C HIS A 445 12.37 -24.90 -5.37
N LEU A 446 12.65 -24.04 -4.39
CA LEU A 446 12.89 -22.63 -4.60
C LEU A 446 14.39 -22.37 -4.52
N THR A 447 14.93 -21.67 -5.51
CA THR A 447 16.31 -21.20 -5.52
C THR A 447 16.38 -19.69 -5.53
N ASP A 448 17.26 -19.14 -4.70
CA ASP A 448 17.61 -17.71 -4.72
C ASP A 448 18.81 -17.44 -5.65
N GLY A 449 19.31 -18.51 -6.26
CA GLY A 449 20.46 -18.62 -7.13
C GLY A 449 21.80 -18.85 -6.44
N ARG A 450 21.80 -19.00 -5.12
CA ARG A 450 22.94 -19.46 -4.33
C ARG A 450 22.62 -20.78 -3.64
N GLN A 451 21.41 -20.91 -3.12
CA GLN A 451 20.93 -22.09 -2.43
C GLN A 451 19.51 -22.44 -2.87
N SER A 452 19.17 -23.71 -2.77
CA SER A 452 17.83 -24.23 -3.02
C SER A 452 17.22 -24.80 -1.76
N VAL A 453 15.92 -24.61 -1.58
CA VAL A 453 15.14 -25.18 -0.47
C VAL A 453 13.91 -25.89 -1.02
N LYS A 454 13.59 -27.04 -0.44
CA LYS A 454 12.37 -27.77 -0.77
C LYS A 454 11.15 -27.07 -0.16
N VAL A 455 10.11 -26.93 -0.95
CA VAL A 455 8.79 -26.46 -0.52
C VAL A 455 7.81 -27.62 -0.65
N THR A 456 6.91 -27.77 0.32
CA THR A 456 5.76 -28.69 0.24
C THR A 456 4.51 -27.93 0.64
N LEU A 457 3.65 -27.65 -0.33
CA LEU A 457 2.32 -27.08 -0.09
C LEU A 457 1.31 -28.22 0.05
N TRP A 458 0.33 -28.02 0.91
CA TRP A 458 -0.69 -29.01 1.27
C TRP A 458 -2.10 -28.49 0.99
N ASP A 459 -2.97 -29.43 0.64
CA ASP A 459 -4.43 -29.32 0.53
C ASP A 459 -4.85 -28.13 -0.34
N GLU A 460 -5.76 -27.28 0.14
CA GLU A 460 -6.35 -26.15 -0.61
C GLU A 460 -5.29 -25.23 -1.24
N LEU A 461 -4.15 -25.02 -0.57
CA LEU A 461 -3.10 -24.13 -1.09
C LEU A 461 -2.30 -24.80 -2.23
N ALA A 462 -2.13 -26.12 -2.18
CA ALA A 462 -1.51 -26.88 -3.27
C ALA A 462 -2.41 -26.91 -4.50
N GLU A 463 -3.70 -27.20 -4.29
CA GLU A 463 -4.71 -27.21 -5.35
C GLU A 463 -4.84 -25.85 -6.02
N LEU A 464 -4.79 -24.76 -5.24
CA LEU A 464 -4.80 -23.44 -5.80
C LEU A 464 -3.56 -23.15 -6.65
N LEU A 465 -2.37 -23.53 -6.18
CA LEU A 465 -1.15 -23.38 -6.97
C LEU A 465 -1.26 -24.15 -8.29
N ASP A 466 -1.78 -25.38 -8.27
CA ASP A 466 -2.02 -26.18 -9.49
C ASP A 466 -2.95 -25.49 -10.49
N VAL A 467 -4.02 -24.84 -10.00
CA VAL A 467 -4.91 -24.05 -10.85
C VAL A 467 -4.17 -22.84 -11.44
N THR A 468 -3.42 -22.09 -10.62
CA THR A 468 -2.66 -20.92 -11.08
C THR A 468 -1.58 -21.29 -12.10
N LEU A 469 -0.90 -22.42 -11.93
CA LEU A 469 0.16 -22.87 -12.84
C LEU A 469 -0.36 -23.26 -14.23
N LYS A 470 -1.68 -23.45 -14.41
CA LYS A 470 -2.29 -23.71 -15.72
C LYS A 470 -2.49 -22.44 -16.55
N GLU A 471 -2.29 -21.28 -15.96
CA GLU A 471 -2.31 -20.00 -16.68
C GLU A 471 -1.03 -19.82 -17.51
N ASP A 472 -1.07 -18.95 -18.51
CA ASP A 472 0.09 -18.64 -19.36
C ASP A 472 1.06 -17.72 -18.58
N LEU A 473 1.92 -18.35 -17.77
CA LEU A 473 2.85 -17.67 -16.87
C LEU A 473 4.20 -17.45 -17.54
N GLU A 474 4.76 -16.26 -17.34
CA GLU A 474 6.11 -15.93 -17.82
C GLU A 474 7.19 -16.77 -17.12
N ASN A 475 8.21 -17.16 -17.90
CA ASN A 475 9.40 -17.83 -17.37
C ASN A 475 10.56 -16.82 -17.19
N PRO A 476 11.39 -16.97 -16.13
CA PRO A 476 11.32 -18.01 -15.11
C PRO A 476 10.21 -17.77 -14.08
N LEU A 477 9.61 -18.86 -13.57
CA LEU A 477 8.58 -18.81 -12.55
C LEU A 477 9.16 -18.35 -11.20
N ILE A 478 8.80 -17.14 -10.75
CA ILE A 478 9.21 -16.58 -9.47
C ILE A 478 8.03 -16.62 -8.51
N ILE A 479 8.24 -17.26 -7.35
CA ILE A 479 7.24 -17.36 -6.30
C ILE A 479 7.73 -16.67 -5.02
N ILE A 480 6.84 -15.87 -4.45
CA ILE A 480 6.94 -15.39 -3.06
C ILE A 480 6.05 -16.30 -2.21
N ILE A 481 6.60 -16.84 -1.13
CA ILE A 481 5.84 -17.53 -0.09
C ILE A 481 5.85 -16.63 1.14
N GLY A 482 4.67 -16.05 1.45
CA GLY A 482 4.45 -15.27 2.65
C GLY A 482 4.03 -16.19 3.81
N CYS A 483 4.56 -15.94 5.01
CA CYS A 483 4.20 -16.67 6.22
C CYS A 483 4.39 -18.20 6.10
N GLY A 484 5.48 -18.65 5.48
CA GLY A 484 5.85 -20.05 5.39
C GLY A 484 6.37 -20.61 6.72
N ARG A 485 6.09 -21.88 7.00
CA ARG A 485 6.65 -22.58 8.16
C ARG A 485 7.92 -23.31 7.75
N VAL A 486 9.04 -22.91 8.33
CA VAL A 486 10.33 -23.58 8.13
C VAL A 486 10.45 -24.74 9.10
N THR A 487 10.78 -25.92 8.60
CA THR A 487 11.01 -27.13 9.41
C THR A 487 12.23 -27.88 8.93
N GLU A 488 12.72 -28.80 9.75
CA GLU A 488 13.81 -29.69 9.40
C GLU A 488 13.35 -31.14 9.48
N TRP A 489 13.48 -31.85 8.36
CA TRP A 489 13.18 -33.27 8.26
C TRP A 489 14.40 -34.02 7.72
N GLN A 490 14.90 -35.02 8.45
CA GLN A 490 16.08 -35.81 8.07
C GLN A 490 17.30 -34.93 7.68
N ASN A 491 17.59 -33.92 8.50
CA ASN A 491 18.65 -32.93 8.29
C ASN A 491 18.49 -32.01 7.06
N LYS A 492 17.34 -32.05 6.39
CA LYS A 492 17.01 -31.16 5.27
C LYS A 492 15.98 -30.13 5.71
N VAL A 493 16.29 -28.87 5.43
CA VAL A 493 15.37 -27.76 5.66
C VAL A 493 14.31 -27.78 4.58
N GLU A 494 13.05 -27.66 4.97
CA GLU A 494 11.92 -27.54 4.07
C GLU A 494 10.93 -26.48 4.57
N ILE A 495 10.19 -25.91 3.63
CA ILE A 495 9.13 -24.93 3.90
C ILE A 495 7.78 -25.61 3.64
N SER A 496 6.86 -25.49 4.59
CA SER A 496 5.49 -25.94 4.44
C SER A 496 4.50 -24.80 4.68
N ASN A 497 3.28 -24.93 4.17
CA ASN A 497 2.20 -24.00 4.50
C ASN A 497 1.57 -24.26 5.87
N VAL A 498 1.02 -23.20 6.42
CA VAL A 498 0.08 -23.14 7.54
C VAL A 498 -1.10 -22.25 7.12
N ALA A 499 -2.12 -22.10 7.96
CA ALA A 499 -3.30 -21.30 7.61
C ALA A 499 -3.00 -19.82 7.26
N ALA A 500 -1.92 -19.26 7.79
CA ALA A 500 -1.48 -17.90 7.48
C ALA A 500 -0.73 -17.80 6.15
N THR A 501 -0.24 -18.92 5.59
CA THR A 501 0.63 -18.89 4.41
C THR A 501 -0.13 -18.39 3.19
N THR A 502 0.54 -17.52 2.43
CA THR A 502 0.07 -17.02 1.13
C THR A 502 1.18 -17.18 0.11
N PHE A 503 0.82 -17.14 -1.18
CA PHE A 503 1.80 -17.08 -2.25
C PHE A 503 1.43 -16.05 -3.31
N TYR A 504 2.45 -15.61 -4.03
CA TYR A 504 2.35 -14.70 -5.16
C TYR A 504 3.27 -15.21 -6.26
N ILE A 505 2.85 -15.12 -7.52
CA ILE A 505 3.58 -15.60 -8.68
C ILE A 505 3.83 -14.43 -9.62
N ASN A 506 5.07 -14.23 -10.05
CA ASN A 506 5.47 -13.27 -11.09
C ASN A 506 4.90 -11.85 -10.96
N CYS A 507 4.50 -11.43 -9.76
CA CYS A 507 3.87 -10.14 -9.53
C CYS A 507 4.87 -8.98 -9.75
N ALA A 508 4.85 -8.40 -10.95
CA ALA A 508 5.80 -7.39 -11.38
C ALA A 508 5.76 -6.11 -10.54
N ALA A 509 4.65 -5.88 -9.82
CA ALA A 509 4.51 -4.81 -8.85
C ALA A 509 5.48 -4.93 -7.66
N PHE A 510 5.93 -6.14 -7.33
CA PHE A 510 6.88 -6.35 -6.23
C PHE A 510 8.31 -6.12 -6.68
N ASN A 511 8.86 -5.02 -6.19
CA ASN A 511 10.22 -4.57 -6.44
C ASN A 511 11.30 -5.64 -6.16
N GLN A 512 11.07 -6.54 -5.20
CA GLN A 512 11.98 -7.63 -4.86
C GLN A 512 12.12 -8.66 -6.00
N ILE A 513 11.08 -8.85 -6.81
CA ILE A 513 11.12 -9.71 -8.00
C ILE A 513 12.11 -9.14 -9.02
N LYS A 514 12.05 -7.82 -9.28
CA LYS A 514 12.99 -7.14 -10.21
C LYS A 514 14.44 -7.31 -9.78
N PHE A 515 14.72 -7.21 -8.47
CA PHE A 515 16.06 -7.46 -7.94
C PHE A 515 16.53 -8.89 -8.12
N LEU A 516 15.67 -9.87 -7.81
CA LEU A 516 15.99 -11.28 -7.99
C LEU A 516 16.31 -11.57 -9.46
N GLN A 517 15.46 -11.10 -10.39
CA GLN A 517 15.69 -11.21 -11.83
C GLN A 517 17.04 -10.60 -12.25
N LYS A 518 17.37 -9.39 -11.77
CA LYS A 518 18.66 -8.74 -12.06
C LYS A 518 19.85 -9.56 -11.54
N ARG A 519 19.74 -10.13 -10.33
CA ARG A 519 20.78 -10.98 -9.72
C ARG A 519 21.01 -12.25 -10.53
N LEU A 520 19.93 -12.91 -10.97
CA LEU A 520 20.00 -14.11 -11.79
C LEU A 520 20.64 -13.84 -13.16
N ARG A 521 20.46 -12.65 -13.74
CA ARG A 521 21.13 -12.28 -15.01
C ARG A 521 22.64 -12.08 -14.86
N GLN A 522 23.11 -11.62 -13.69
CA GLN A 522 24.52 -11.36 -13.42
C GLN A 522 25.30 -12.62 -13.05
N LEU A 523 24.66 -13.52 -12.31
CA LEU A 523 25.15 -14.88 -12.08
C LEU A 523 24.85 -15.67 -13.35
N SER A 524 25.73 -15.66 -14.33
CA SER A 524 25.61 -16.46 -15.57
C SER A 524 25.04 -17.87 -15.30
N PHE A 525 23.73 -18.03 -15.49
CA PHE A 525 23.01 -19.23 -15.11
C PHE A 525 23.12 -20.26 -16.23
N ARG A 526 23.93 -21.28 -15.98
CA ARG A 526 23.79 -22.61 -16.57
C ARG A 526 22.53 -23.29 -16.01
N ILE A 527 21.35 -22.82 -16.39
CA ILE A 527 20.14 -23.67 -16.35
C ILE A 527 20.10 -24.34 -17.71
N TRP A 528 20.42 -25.63 -17.76
CA TRP A 528 20.09 -26.45 -18.92
C TRP A 528 18.57 -26.54 -18.97
N PHE A 529 17.93 -25.62 -19.70
CA PHE A 529 16.57 -25.85 -20.18
C PHE A 529 16.65 -27.01 -21.17
N ILE A 530 16.29 -28.20 -20.72
CA ILE A 530 15.98 -29.29 -21.64
C ILE A 530 14.61 -28.95 -22.22
N PHE A 531 14.62 -28.27 -23.36
CA PHE A 531 13.46 -28.20 -24.24
C PHE A 531 13.08 -29.64 -24.59
N ILE A 532 11.98 -30.13 -24.05
CA ILE A 532 11.30 -31.30 -24.62
C ILE A 532 10.23 -30.72 -25.55
N CYS A 533 10.46 -30.87 -26.85
CA CYS A 533 9.50 -30.58 -27.92
C CYS A 533 8.24 -31.44 -27.83
#